data_AF-A0A143PG60-F1
#
_entry.id   AF-A0A143PG60-F1
#
_cell.length_a   1.000
_cell.length_b   1.000
_cell.length_c   1.000
_cell.angle_alpha   90.00
_cell.angle_beta   90.00
_cell.angle_gamma   90.00
#
_symmetry.space_group_name_H-M   'P 1'
#
loop_
_entity.id
_entity.type
_entity.pdbx_description
1 polymer ?
#
loop_
_entity_poly.entity_id
_entity_poly.type
_entity_poly.pdbx_seq_one_letter_code
_entity_poly.pdbx_strand_id
1 'polypeptide(L)'
;MPSRRTFLATGLAATAGAGTWTGLSSSWGARFIRERIGEIGKPMPAAPFTPTPERWADNALTLAWLGHATVLINFYGLRILTDPTFFPRIGVSLGLGTLGPQRLVGCALTPEAVPDIDLLLVTHAHFDHLDTPSLAAVPGTPAVVMAQGTSDLLPRRRTAAIHELRWNESARVRTPRGEVQVHAIEVRHWGARVQRDTWRGYAGFVVEREGRRLLIGGDTADTPVFRDHRRLGPFDAALMPIGAYDPWIRHHCTPEQAIHMADAAGARLFVPIHHQAFRLSREPVREPIERAEAMLARESGRLAWREIGQTVVVA
;
A
#
# COMPACT_ATOMS: atom_id res chain seq x y z
N MET A 1 -17.88 -47.55 -21.00
CA MET A 1 -17.09 -46.36 -21.39
C MET A 1 -18.07 -45.27 -21.80
N PRO A 2 -18.15 -44.13 -21.10
CA PRO A 2 -19.07 -43.06 -21.50
C PRO A 2 -18.61 -42.47 -22.85
N SER A 3 -19.56 -42.31 -23.78
CA SER A 3 -19.28 -41.88 -25.15
C SER A 3 -18.75 -40.44 -25.19
N ARG A 4 -17.87 -40.13 -26.14
CA ARG A 4 -17.30 -38.78 -26.37
C ARG A 4 -18.34 -37.66 -26.49
N ARG A 5 -19.60 -37.98 -26.81
CA ARG A 5 -20.72 -37.01 -26.89
C ARG A 5 -21.20 -36.53 -25.51
N THR A 6 -21.08 -37.36 -24.47
CA THR A 6 -21.52 -37.02 -23.10
C THR A 6 -20.60 -35.99 -22.45
N PHE A 7 -19.30 -35.99 -22.77
CA PHE A 7 -18.31 -35.03 -22.24
C PHE A 7 -18.43 -33.61 -22.85
N LEU A 8 -18.81 -33.50 -24.12
CA LEU A 8 -19.01 -32.20 -24.79
C LEU A 8 -20.26 -31.47 -24.28
N ALA A 9 -21.33 -32.22 -23.97
CA ALA A 9 -22.58 -31.65 -23.46
C ALA A 9 -22.46 -31.13 -22.01
N THR A 10 -21.73 -31.83 -21.13
CA THR A 10 -21.45 -31.36 -19.76
C THR A 10 -20.49 -30.16 -19.75
N GLY A 11 -19.52 -30.08 -20.68
CA GLY A 11 -18.63 -28.93 -20.81
C GLY A 11 -19.35 -27.65 -21.26
N LEU A 12 -20.29 -27.75 -22.21
CA LEU A 12 -21.12 -26.63 -22.68
C LEU A 12 -22.14 -26.16 -21.62
N ALA A 13 -22.77 -27.09 -20.89
CA ALA A 13 -23.69 -26.73 -19.80
C ALA A 13 -22.97 -26.09 -18.60
N ALA A 14 -21.75 -26.54 -18.26
CA ALA A 14 -20.95 -25.96 -17.19
C ALA A 14 -20.41 -24.56 -17.55
N THR A 15 -20.03 -24.33 -18.80
CA THR A 15 -19.60 -23.00 -19.29
C THR A 15 -20.77 -22.03 -19.43
N ALA A 16 -21.93 -22.48 -19.90
CA ALA A 16 -23.16 -21.68 -19.92
C ALA A 16 -23.67 -21.38 -18.50
N GLY A 17 -23.61 -22.34 -17.57
CA GLY A 17 -23.96 -22.17 -16.15
C GLY A 17 -23.02 -21.22 -15.39
N ALA A 18 -21.71 -21.29 -15.67
CA ALA A 18 -20.73 -20.36 -15.13
C ALA A 18 -20.88 -18.95 -15.72
N GLY A 19 -21.16 -18.83 -17.02
CA GLY A 19 -21.45 -17.55 -17.68
C GLY A 19 -22.74 -16.89 -17.19
N THR A 20 -23.80 -17.67 -16.96
CA THR A 20 -25.06 -17.18 -16.40
C THR A 20 -24.96 -16.81 -14.92
N TRP A 21 -24.26 -17.60 -14.10
CA TRP A 21 -23.99 -17.26 -12.70
C TRP A 21 -23.11 -16.01 -12.58
N THR A 22 -22.04 -15.92 -13.36
CA THR A 22 -21.19 -14.72 -13.39
C THR A 22 -21.91 -13.51 -13.98
N GLY A 23 -22.93 -13.65 -14.84
CA GLY A 23 -23.72 -12.51 -15.33
C GLY A 23 -24.78 -12.00 -14.36
N LEU A 24 -25.42 -12.89 -13.59
CA LEU A 24 -26.64 -12.60 -12.82
C LEU A 24 -26.43 -12.53 -11.29
N SER A 25 -25.32 -13.06 -10.77
CA SER A 25 -25.08 -13.14 -9.33
C SER A 25 -24.49 -11.85 -8.75
N SER A 26 -25.02 -11.38 -7.61
CA SER A 26 -24.48 -10.26 -6.83
C SER A 26 -23.40 -10.68 -5.82
N SER A 27 -23.01 -11.96 -5.81
CA SER A 27 -21.98 -12.48 -4.91
C SER A 27 -20.64 -11.76 -5.14
N TRP A 28 -19.81 -11.70 -4.09
CA TRP A 28 -18.48 -11.11 -4.19
C TRP A 28 -17.62 -11.81 -5.26
N GLY A 29 -17.63 -13.14 -5.31
CA GLY A 29 -16.85 -13.90 -6.30
C GLY A 29 -17.31 -13.65 -7.74
N ALA A 30 -18.63 -13.56 -7.99
CA ALA A 30 -19.15 -13.25 -9.32
C ALA A 30 -18.78 -11.81 -9.75
N ARG A 31 -18.87 -10.84 -8.83
CA ARG A 31 -18.44 -9.45 -9.08
C ARG A 31 -16.95 -9.38 -9.36
N PHE A 32 -16.12 -10.05 -8.55
CA PHE A 32 -14.68 -10.11 -8.75
C PHE A 32 -14.32 -10.65 -10.14
N ILE A 33 -14.93 -11.76 -10.57
CA ILE A 33 -14.68 -12.32 -11.92
C ILE A 33 -15.12 -11.34 -13.01
N ARG A 34 -16.32 -10.75 -12.91
CA ARG A 34 -16.81 -9.77 -13.89
C ARG A 34 -15.88 -8.56 -14.01
N GLU A 35 -15.38 -8.06 -12.89
CA GLU A 35 -14.43 -6.94 -12.89
C GLU A 35 -13.12 -7.32 -13.59
N ARG A 36 -12.54 -8.49 -13.30
CA ARG A 36 -11.32 -8.95 -13.97
C ARG A 36 -11.51 -9.16 -15.48
N ILE A 37 -12.65 -9.71 -15.89
CA ILE A 37 -13.00 -9.82 -17.32
C ILE A 37 -13.15 -8.43 -17.94
N GLY A 38 -13.84 -7.52 -17.25
CA GLY A 38 -14.06 -6.15 -17.71
C GLY A 38 -12.81 -5.28 -17.74
N GLU A 39 -11.68 -5.73 -17.20
CA GLU A 39 -10.38 -5.06 -17.29
C GLU A 39 -9.57 -5.50 -18.52
N ILE A 40 -9.91 -6.62 -19.15
CA ILE A 40 -9.16 -7.14 -20.30
C ILE A 40 -9.16 -6.09 -21.43
N GLY A 41 -7.97 -5.72 -21.88
CA GLY A 41 -7.76 -4.74 -22.95
C GLY A 41 -7.99 -3.28 -22.55
N LYS A 42 -8.33 -2.98 -21.29
CA LYS A 42 -8.42 -1.58 -20.84
C LYS A 42 -7.02 -0.97 -20.69
N PRO A 43 -6.75 0.18 -21.33
CA PRO A 43 -5.48 0.87 -21.17
C PRO A 43 -5.34 1.35 -19.72
N MET A 44 -4.12 1.27 -19.21
CA MET A 44 -3.74 1.86 -17.94
C MET A 44 -3.06 3.21 -18.24
N PRO A 45 -3.71 4.36 -17.98
CA PRO A 45 -3.07 5.66 -18.17
C PRO A 45 -1.83 5.80 -17.29
N ALA A 46 -0.86 6.59 -17.76
CA ALA A 46 0.29 6.97 -16.96
C ALA A 46 -0.13 7.81 -15.73
N ALA A 47 0.74 7.86 -14.71
CA ALA A 47 0.54 8.76 -13.58
C ALA A 47 0.50 10.23 -14.05
N PRO A 48 -0.35 11.09 -13.45
CA PRO A 48 -0.43 12.51 -13.82
C PRO A 48 0.87 13.29 -13.59
N PHE A 49 1.71 12.84 -12.65
CA PHE A 49 2.99 13.45 -12.32
C PHE A 49 4.10 12.39 -12.25
N THR A 50 5.35 12.84 -12.42
CA THR A 50 6.54 11.99 -12.33
C THR A 50 7.54 12.64 -11.35
N PRO A 51 7.81 12.02 -10.19
CA PRO A 51 8.83 12.50 -9.26
C PRO A 51 10.23 12.47 -9.89
N THR A 52 11.10 13.39 -9.46
CA THR A 52 12.51 13.46 -9.90
C THR A 52 13.46 13.26 -8.70
N PRO A 53 13.57 12.04 -8.15
CA PRO A 53 14.33 11.78 -6.92
C PRO A 53 15.83 12.10 -7.02
N GLU A 54 16.39 12.10 -8.23
CA GLU A 54 17.77 12.50 -8.50
C GLU A 54 18.07 13.98 -8.22
N ARG A 55 17.03 14.82 -8.07
CA ARG A 55 17.14 16.25 -7.77
C ARG A 55 16.89 16.58 -6.29
N TRP A 56 16.57 15.60 -5.47
CA TRP A 56 16.23 15.84 -4.06
C TRP A 56 17.48 16.14 -3.24
N ALA A 57 17.34 17.05 -2.28
CA ALA A 57 18.44 17.38 -1.38
C ALA A 57 18.55 16.33 -0.26
N ASP A 58 19.76 15.80 -0.06
CA ASP A 58 20.04 14.81 0.98
C ASP A 58 19.96 15.38 2.41
N ASN A 59 19.79 16.70 2.57
CA ASN A 59 19.57 17.34 3.88
C ASN A 59 18.10 17.73 4.12
N ALA A 60 17.17 17.14 3.37
CA ALA A 60 15.74 17.39 3.48
C ALA A 60 14.93 16.10 3.71
N LEU A 61 13.71 16.27 4.21
CA LEU A 61 12.67 15.25 4.18
C LEU A 61 11.77 15.49 2.96
N THR A 62 11.81 14.59 1.98
CA THR A 62 11.01 14.68 0.74
C THR A 62 10.21 13.39 0.55
N LEU A 63 8.93 13.54 0.23
CA LEU A 63 7.99 12.43 0.03
C LEU A 63 7.42 12.51 -1.39
N ALA A 64 7.30 11.37 -2.08
CA ALA A 64 6.59 11.28 -3.34
C ALA A 64 5.66 10.07 -3.39
N TRP A 65 4.42 10.32 -3.81
CA TRP A 65 3.41 9.27 -3.90
C TRP A 65 3.52 8.52 -5.22
N LEU A 66 3.98 7.27 -5.20
CA LEU A 66 4.09 6.46 -6.42
C LEU A 66 2.77 5.77 -6.78
N GLY A 67 1.79 5.81 -5.89
CA GLY A 67 0.45 5.26 -6.02
C GLY A 67 0.16 4.19 -4.98
N HIS A 68 -1.12 4.04 -4.62
CA HIS A 68 -1.58 3.13 -3.56
C HIS A 68 -0.93 3.46 -2.20
N ALA A 69 -0.35 2.48 -1.51
CA ALA A 69 0.46 2.64 -0.30
C ALA A 69 1.96 2.83 -0.58
N THR A 70 2.36 2.94 -1.86
CA THR A 70 3.75 3.10 -2.26
C THR A 70 4.18 4.56 -2.21
N VAL A 71 5.04 4.89 -1.24
CA VAL A 71 5.63 6.22 -1.09
C VAL A 71 7.15 6.09 -1.11
N LEU A 72 7.79 6.85 -2.00
CA LEU A 72 9.23 7.03 -2.01
C LEU A 72 9.59 8.19 -1.09
N ILE A 73 10.50 7.95 -0.16
CA ILE A 73 10.86 8.88 0.90
C ILE A 73 12.37 9.08 0.86
N ASN A 74 12.79 10.32 0.68
CA ASN A 74 14.14 10.74 1.03
C ASN A 74 14.10 11.32 2.44
N PHE A 75 14.70 10.60 3.38
CA PHE A 75 14.75 10.98 4.79
C PHE A 75 16.17 11.36 5.16
N TYR A 76 16.57 12.60 4.83
CA TYR A 76 17.95 13.09 4.99
C TYR A 76 18.98 12.22 4.25
N GLY A 77 18.71 11.91 2.98
CA GLY A 77 19.58 11.14 2.09
C GLY A 77 19.31 9.63 2.12
N LEU A 78 18.73 9.08 3.19
CA LEU A 78 18.35 7.66 3.25
C LEU A 78 17.03 7.46 2.53
N ARG A 79 17.04 6.53 1.58
CA ARG A 79 15.93 6.28 0.67
C ARG A 79 15.09 5.14 1.20
N ILE A 80 13.85 5.45 1.59
CA ILE A 80 12.87 4.51 2.12
C ILE A 80 11.77 4.32 1.07
N LEU A 81 11.28 3.10 0.94
CA LEU A 81 10.11 2.79 0.12
C LEU A 81 9.12 1.96 0.94
N THR A 82 7.86 2.41 0.97
CA THR A 82 6.77 1.71 1.67
C THR A 82 6.01 0.82 0.69
N ASP A 83 5.59 -0.37 1.14
CA ASP A 83 4.57 -1.21 0.51
C ASP A 83 4.55 -1.17 -1.03
N PRO A 84 5.63 -1.59 -1.72
CA PRO A 84 5.81 -1.33 -3.15
C PRO A 84 4.83 -2.11 -4.02
N THR A 85 4.14 -1.39 -4.90
CA THR A 85 3.26 -1.92 -5.96
C THR A 85 3.56 -1.20 -7.28
N PHE A 86 4.50 -1.70 -8.07
CA PHE A 86 4.93 -1.10 -9.33
C PHE A 86 4.09 -1.54 -10.52
N PHE A 87 3.72 -2.82 -10.55
CA PHE A 87 3.23 -3.46 -11.77
C PHE A 87 1.73 -3.23 -12.02
N PRO A 88 1.24 -3.45 -13.25
CA PRO A 88 -0.16 -3.19 -13.61
C PRO A 88 -1.19 -4.00 -12.82
N ARG A 89 -0.81 -5.11 -12.20
CA ARG A 89 -1.70 -5.98 -11.43
C ARG A 89 -1.03 -6.43 -10.15
N ILE A 90 -1.81 -6.45 -9.08
CA ILE A 90 -1.50 -7.08 -7.80
C ILE A 90 -2.35 -8.34 -7.65
N GLY A 91 -1.91 -9.28 -6.82
CA GLY A 91 -2.64 -10.52 -6.55
C GLY A 91 -1.78 -11.76 -6.66
N VAL A 92 -2.44 -12.90 -6.90
CA VAL A 92 -1.76 -14.20 -6.95
C VAL A 92 -0.89 -14.27 -8.20
N SER A 93 0.43 -14.40 -8.01
CA SER A 93 1.36 -14.66 -9.12
C SER A 93 1.18 -16.10 -9.62
N LEU A 94 0.91 -16.25 -10.91
CA LEU A 94 0.74 -17.54 -11.61
C LEU A 94 1.92 -17.84 -12.55
N GLY A 95 3.06 -17.16 -12.37
CA GLY A 95 4.26 -17.27 -13.21
C GLY A 95 4.15 -16.52 -14.54
N LEU A 96 3.11 -16.76 -15.33
CA LEU A 96 2.87 -16.07 -16.62
C LEU A 96 2.10 -14.74 -16.47
N GLY A 97 1.70 -14.39 -15.26
CA GLY A 97 0.99 -13.16 -14.95
C GLY A 97 0.45 -13.15 -13.53
N THR A 98 -0.23 -12.06 -13.17
CA THR A 98 -0.82 -11.86 -11.85
C THR A 98 -2.34 -11.87 -11.94
N LEU A 99 -2.98 -12.75 -11.16
CA LEU A 99 -4.43 -12.78 -11.00
C LEU A 99 -4.86 -11.88 -9.84
N GLY A 100 -5.46 -10.75 -10.17
CA GLY A 100 -6.03 -9.81 -9.22
C GLY A 100 -6.29 -8.46 -9.89
N PRO A 101 -6.64 -7.42 -9.13
CA PRO A 101 -7.10 -6.15 -9.68
C PRO A 101 -6.03 -5.46 -10.52
N GLN A 102 -6.46 -4.90 -11.65
CA GLN A 102 -5.63 -4.01 -12.46
C GLN A 102 -5.59 -2.62 -11.85
N ARG A 103 -4.43 -1.98 -11.96
CA ARG A 103 -4.27 -0.56 -11.65
C ARG A 103 -5.15 0.30 -12.55
N LEU A 104 -5.75 1.32 -11.96
CA LEU A 104 -6.50 2.36 -12.65
C LEU A 104 -5.57 3.40 -13.27
N VAL A 105 -4.44 3.65 -12.62
CA VAL A 105 -3.38 4.60 -13.02
C VAL A 105 -2.03 3.94 -12.77
N GLY A 106 -1.11 4.09 -13.71
CA GLY A 106 0.24 3.54 -13.62
C GLY A 106 1.02 4.05 -12.40
N CYS A 107 2.08 3.33 -12.04
CA CYS A 107 3.03 3.80 -11.03
C CYS A 107 3.67 5.09 -11.49
N ALA A 108 3.91 6.03 -10.57
CA ALA A 108 4.57 7.28 -10.94
C ALA A 108 6.03 7.07 -11.39
N LEU A 109 6.66 5.96 -10.97
CA LEU A 109 7.98 5.52 -11.41
C LEU A 109 7.95 4.03 -11.74
N THR A 110 8.64 3.64 -12.81
CA THR A 110 8.97 2.23 -13.05
C THR A 110 10.05 1.77 -12.07
N PRO A 111 10.23 0.46 -11.85
CA PRO A 111 11.29 -0.03 -10.97
C PRO A 111 12.68 0.51 -11.32
N GLU A 112 12.97 0.69 -12.61
CA GLU A 112 14.26 1.20 -13.11
C GLU A 112 14.46 2.70 -12.85
N ALA A 113 13.35 3.46 -12.71
CA ALA A 113 13.38 4.88 -12.41
C ALA A 113 13.39 5.17 -10.89
N VAL A 114 13.20 4.14 -10.06
CA VAL A 114 13.36 4.26 -8.60
C VAL A 114 14.85 4.23 -8.26
N PRO A 115 15.35 5.13 -7.40
CA PRO A 115 16.73 5.09 -6.96
C PRO A 115 17.02 3.86 -6.08
N ASP A 116 18.29 3.50 -5.89
CA ASP A 116 18.67 2.46 -4.92
C ASP A 116 18.07 2.72 -3.53
N ILE A 117 17.29 1.76 -3.05
CA ILE A 117 16.57 1.83 -1.77
C ILE A 117 17.44 1.27 -0.65
N ASP A 118 17.48 2.00 0.47
CA ASP A 118 18.21 1.61 1.68
C ASP A 118 17.33 0.80 2.63
N LEU A 119 16.05 1.18 2.73
CA LEU A 119 15.08 0.57 3.65
C LEU A 119 13.73 0.33 2.96
N LEU A 120 13.26 -0.91 3.03
CA LEU A 120 11.87 -1.27 2.71
C LEU A 120 11.05 -1.40 3.98
N LEU A 121 9.86 -0.80 3.95
CA LEU A 121 8.85 -0.96 5.00
C LEU A 121 7.67 -1.72 4.43
N VAL A 122 7.32 -2.85 5.04
CA VAL A 122 6.18 -3.69 4.62
C VAL A 122 5.21 -3.86 5.78
N THR A 123 4.05 -3.22 5.67
CA THR A 123 3.11 -3.07 6.80
C THR A 123 2.35 -4.35 7.13
N HIS A 124 1.99 -5.15 6.12
CA HIS A 124 1.26 -6.41 6.29
C HIS A 124 1.27 -7.25 5.00
N ALA A 125 0.67 -8.44 5.05
CA ALA A 125 0.83 -9.47 4.01
C ALA A 125 -0.18 -9.41 2.84
N HIS A 126 -1.10 -8.45 2.79
CA HIS A 126 -2.05 -8.36 1.68
C HIS A 126 -1.35 -8.10 0.34
N PHE A 127 -1.96 -8.53 -0.76
CA PHE A 127 -1.35 -8.49 -2.09
C PHE A 127 -1.04 -7.08 -2.59
N ASP A 128 -1.75 -6.08 -2.07
CA ASP A 128 -1.61 -4.67 -2.39
C ASP A 128 -0.61 -3.94 -1.49
N HIS A 129 -0.10 -4.57 -0.43
CA HIS A 129 0.97 -4.02 0.43
C HIS A 129 2.26 -4.85 0.37
N LEU A 130 2.15 -6.13 0.03
CA LEU A 130 3.25 -7.07 -0.18
C LEU A 130 3.11 -7.69 -1.58
N ASP A 131 3.39 -6.89 -2.61
CA ASP A 131 3.42 -7.40 -3.99
C ASP A 131 4.79 -8.01 -4.30
N THR A 132 4.85 -9.35 -4.40
CA THR A 132 6.13 -10.07 -4.54
C THR A 132 6.89 -9.74 -5.82
N PRO A 133 6.26 -9.54 -7.00
CA PRO A 133 6.94 -9.00 -8.17
C PRO A 133 7.56 -7.62 -7.90
N SER A 134 6.82 -6.69 -7.29
CA SER A 134 7.33 -5.35 -7.00
C SER A 134 8.50 -5.38 -6.01
N LEU A 135 8.40 -6.17 -4.94
CA LEU A 135 9.50 -6.40 -4.00
C LEU A 135 10.75 -6.99 -4.70
N ALA A 136 10.56 -7.85 -5.70
CA ALA A 136 11.66 -8.43 -6.46
C ALA A 136 12.35 -7.38 -7.33
N ALA A 137 11.59 -6.42 -7.84
CA ALA A 137 12.05 -5.37 -8.75
C ALA A 137 12.63 -4.13 -8.03
N VAL A 138 12.54 -4.03 -6.70
CA VAL A 138 13.15 -2.93 -5.94
C VAL A 138 14.66 -2.86 -6.20
N PRO A 139 15.20 -1.69 -6.63
CA PRO A 139 16.64 -1.49 -6.83
C PRO A 139 17.43 -1.49 -5.52
N GLY A 140 18.72 -1.83 -5.62
CA GLY A 140 19.64 -1.86 -4.47
C GLY A 140 19.57 -3.14 -3.61
N THR A 141 20.18 -3.10 -2.44
CA THR A 141 20.16 -4.20 -1.44
C THR A 141 19.61 -3.67 -0.12
N PRO A 142 18.31 -3.32 -0.05
CA PRO A 142 17.73 -2.71 1.13
C PRO A 142 17.75 -3.66 2.34
N ALA A 143 17.81 -3.06 3.52
CA ALA A 143 17.27 -3.70 4.72
C ALA A 143 15.74 -3.68 4.65
N VAL A 144 15.09 -4.68 5.24
CA VAL A 144 13.63 -4.80 5.23
C VAL A 144 13.14 -4.80 6.67
N VAL A 145 12.22 -3.90 7.00
CA VAL A 145 11.44 -3.95 8.24
C VAL A 145 10.00 -4.26 7.86
N MET A 146 9.43 -5.30 8.48
CA MET A 146 8.11 -5.78 8.14
C MET A 146 7.35 -6.31 9.34
N ALA A 147 6.03 -6.44 9.22
CA ALA A 147 5.23 -7.07 10.26
C ALA A 147 5.66 -8.53 10.51
N GLN A 148 5.55 -8.98 11.77
CA GLN A 148 5.91 -10.33 12.16
C GLN A 148 5.26 -11.42 11.29
N GLY A 149 6.03 -12.45 10.93
CA GLY A 149 5.53 -13.62 10.21
C GLY A 149 5.12 -13.30 8.78
N THR A 150 5.91 -12.50 8.08
CA THR A 150 5.66 -12.13 6.68
C THR A 150 6.90 -12.26 5.78
N SER A 151 8.08 -12.50 6.35
CA SER A 151 9.36 -12.61 5.64
C SER A 151 9.46 -13.84 4.73
N ASP A 152 8.69 -14.90 5.00
CA ASP A 152 8.58 -16.07 4.12
C ASP A 152 7.96 -15.74 2.75
N LEU A 153 7.28 -14.59 2.64
CA LEU A 153 6.73 -14.08 1.39
C LEU A 153 7.72 -13.24 0.59
N LEU A 154 8.90 -12.92 1.14
CA LEU A 154 9.90 -12.14 0.41
C LEU A 154 10.39 -12.93 -0.82
N PRO A 155 10.55 -12.26 -1.97
CA PRO A 155 11.13 -12.90 -3.14
C PRO A 155 12.59 -13.29 -2.86
N ARG A 156 13.10 -14.29 -3.59
CA ARG A 156 14.51 -14.68 -3.53
C ARG A 156 15.39 -13.59 -4.14
N ARG A 157 15.75 -12.59 -3.33
CA ARG A 157 16.68 -11.50 -3.67
C ARG A 157 17.60 -11.23 -2.49
N ARG A 158 18.70 -10.53 -2.74
CA ARG A 158 19.62 -10.11 -1.67
C ARG A 158 18.99 -8.96 -0.88
N THR A 159 18.83 -9.14 0.41
CA THR A 159 18.47 -8.11 1.39
C THR A 159 19.63 -7.91 2.36
N ALA A 160 19.90 -6.68 2.79
CA ALA A 160 21.00 -6.41 3.74
C ALA A 160 20.70 -6.97 5.14
N ALA A 161 19.44 -6.85 5.56
CA ALA A 161 18.91 -7.39 6.81
C ALA A 161 17.38 -7.55 6.67
N ILE A 162 16.79 -8.42 7.48
CA ILE A 162 15.33 -8.59 7.59
C ILE A 162 14.97 -8.48 9.07
N HIS A 163 14.04 -7.58 9.38
CA HIS A 163 13.53 -7.34 10.72
C HIS A 163 12.02 -7.52 10.70
N GLU A 164 11.56 -8.62 11.30
CA GLU A 164 10.15 -8.86 11.57
C GLU A 164 9.79 -8.29 12.95
N LEU A 165 8.84 -7.36 13.00
CA LEU A 165 8.48 -6.68 14.25
C LEU A 165 7.02 -6.94 14.64
N ARG A 166 6.81 -7.12 15.95
CA ARG A 166 5.50 -7.03 16.61
C ARG A 166 5.24 -5.60 17.07
N TRP A 167 4.00 -5.28 17.41
CA TRP A 167 3.68 -3.98 18.01
C TRP A 167 4.52 -3.72 19.26
N ASN A 168 4.97 -2.48 19.41
CA ASN A 168 5.86 -2.00 20.47
C ASN A 168 7.30 -2.51 20.38
N GLU A 169 7.65 -3.34 19.40
CA GLU A 169 9.05 -3.66 19.10
C GLU A 169 9.66 -2.59 18.19
N SER A 170 10.99 -2.58 18.15
CA SER A 170 11.72 -1.61 17.35
C SER A 170 13.02 -2.21 16.83
N ALA A 171 13.48 -1.70 15.69
CA ALA A 171 14.75 -2.05 15.08
C ALA A 171 15.54 -0.79 14.76
N ARG A 172 16.82 -0.81 15.12
CA ARG A 172 17.80 0.17 14.69
C ARG A 172 18.50 -0.39 13.45
N VAL A 173 18.22 0.20 12.30
CA VAL A 173 18.67 -0.29 11.00
C VAL A 173 19.85 0.54 10.52
N ARG A 174 20.97 -0.13 10.24
CA ARG A 174 22.17 0.50 9.67
C ARG A 174 22.18 0.31 8.16
N THR A 175 22.34 1.41 7.44
CA THR A 175 22.36 1.45 5.97
C THR A 175 23.64 2.14 5.48
N PRO A 176 23.99 2.04 4.19
CA PRO A 176 25.10 2.79 3.63
C PRO A 176 24.96 4.32 3.78
N ARG A 177 23.74 4.85 3.93
CA ARG A 177 23.44 6.27 4.07
C ARG A 177 23.13 6.72 5.50
N GLY A 178 23.45 5.88 6.49
CA GLY A 178 23.28 6.19 7.91
C GLY A 178 22.37 5.21 8.65
N GLU A 179 22.07 5.55 9.90
CA GLU A 179 21.21 4.76 10.78
C GLU A 179 19.81 5.35 10.84
N VAL A 180 18.79 4.49 10.94
CA VAL A 180 17.39 4.87 11.10
C VAL A 180 16.75 3.97 12.14
N GLN A 181 15.93 4.56 13.01
CA GLN A 181 15.18 3.84 14.02
C GLN A 181 13.75 3.60 13.52
N VAL A 182 13.28 2.36 13.57
CA VAL A 182 11.91 2.00 13.19
C VAL A 182 11.22 1.37 14.39
N HIS A 183 10.04 1.86 14.74
CA HIS A 183 9.18 1.30 15.78
C HIS A 183 7.90 0.77 15.14
N ALA A 184 7.55 -0.49 15.39
CA ALA A 184 6.28 -1.02 14.97
C ALA A 184 5.19 -0.59 15.96
N ILE A 185 4.09 -0.04 15.44
CA ILE A 185 2.98 0.48 16.23
C ILE A 185 1.70 -0.29 15.95
N GLU A 186 0.83 -0.29 16.97
CA GLU A 186 -0.49 -0.88 16.87
C GLU A 186 -1.38 -0.11 15.89
N VAL A 187 -2.09 -0.86 15.05
CA VAL A 187 -3.09 -0.35 14.11
C VAL A 187 -4.29 -1.31 14.11
N ARG A 188 -5.43 -0.92 13.53
CA ARG A 188 -6.63 -1.75 13.51
C ARG A 188 -6.85 -2.36 12.13
N HIS A 189 -6.28 -3.53 11.88
CA HIS A 189 -6.41 -4.25 10.61
C HIS A 189 -6.41 -5.77 10.85
N TRP A 190 -6.07 -6.56 9.83
CA TRP A 190 -5.85 -8.00 9.97
C TRP A 190 -4.67 -8.46 9.11
N GLY A 191 -4.02 -9.54 9.52
CA GLY A 191 -2.85 -10.07 8.81
C GLY A 191 -3.19 -11.38 8.12
N ALA A 192 -3.30 -11.32 6.79
CA ALA A 192 -3.50 -12.46 5.93
C ALA A 192 -2.77 -12.26 4.59
N ARG A 193 -2.36 -13.35 3.95
CA ARG A 193 -2.00 -13.42 2.54
C ARG A 193 -3.14 -14.02 1.73
N VAL A 194 -3.83 -15.02 2.27
CA VAL A 194 -4.94 -15.74 1.63
C VAL A 194 -5.99 -16.04 2.69
N GLN A 195 -7.27 -16.22 2.34
CA GLN A 195 -8.36 -16.34 3.33
C GLN A 195 -8.20 -17.39 4.46
N ARG A 196 -7.21 -18.29 4.40
CA ARG A 196 -6.94 -19.33 5.41
C ARG A 196 -5.78 -19.03 6.34
N ASP A 197 -4.96 -17.99 6.12
CA ASP A 197 -3.87 -17.67 7.02
C ASP A 197 -4.29 -16.64 8.09
N THR A 198 -4.05 -16.98 9.35
CA THR A 198 -4.46 -16.19 10.53
C THR A 198 -3.29 -15.89 11.47
N TRP A 199 -2.07 -16.27 11.08
CA TRP A 199 -0.85 -16.17 11.90
C TRP A 199 0.04 -14.99 11.53
N ARG A 200 -0.27 -14.29 10.44
CA ARG A 200 0.53 -13.17 9.95
C ARG A 200 0.20 -11.90 10.74
N GLY A 201 1.23 -11.12 11.05
CA GLY A 201 1.09 -9.82 11.67
C GLY A 201 0.68 -8.73 10.69
N TYR A 202 0.36 -7.57 11.25
CA TYR A 202 0.12 -6.31 10.57
C TYR A 202 0.54 -5.18 11.50
N ALA A 203 1.18 -4.14 11.00
CA ALA A 203 1.68 -3.04 11.81
C ALA A 203 1.74 -1.72 11.03
N GLY A 204 1.56 -0.62 11.75
CA GLY A 204 2.09 0.67 11.30
C GLY A 204 3.55 0.82 11.76
N PHE A 205 4.23 1.86 11.28
CA PHE A 205 5.59 2.17 11.69
C PHE A 205 5.75 3.64 12.09
N VAL A 206 6.59 3.90 13.09
CA VAL A 206 7.22 5.19 13.29
C VAL A 206 8.66 5.09 12.84
N VAL A 207 9.08 5.99 11.96
CA VAL A 207 10.45 6.07 11.45
C VAL A 207 11.10 7.34 11.99
N GLU A 208 12.23 7.20 12.66
CA GLU A 208 12.97 8.29 13.27
C GLU A 208 14.39 8.41 12.72
N ARG A 209 14.75 9.63 12.33
CA ARG A 209 16.10 9.99 11.90
C ARG A 209 16.31 11.51 12.02
N GLU A 210 17.53 11.94 12.36
CA GLU A 210 17.89 13.36 12.48
C GLU A 210 16.93 14.17 13.39
N GLY A 211 16.40 13.53 14.45
CA GLY A 211 15.42 14.14 15.36
C GLY A 211 14.03 14.38 14.75
N ARG A 212 13.78 13.86 13.55
CA ARG A 212 12.52 13.96 12.81
C ARG A 212 11.81 12.62 12.76
N ARG A 213 10.49 12.64 12.64
CA ARG A 213 9.67 11.42 12.75
C ARG A 213 8.52 11.38 11.74
N LEU A 214 8.38 10.24 11.08
CA LEU A 214 7.24 9.91 10.22
C LEU A 214 6.37 8.88 10.90
N LEU A 215 5.06 9.04 10.80
CA LEU A 215 4.07 8.03 11.16
C LEU A 215 3.56 7.36 9.87
N ILE A 216 3.58 6.04 9.81
CA ILE A 216 3.14 5.23 8.67
C ILE A 216 2.05 4.30 9.18
N GLY A 217 0.80 4.59 8.84
CA GLY A 217 -0.36 3.87 9.35
C GLY A 217 -0.61 2.49 8.72
N GLY A 218 0.00 2.21 7.57
CA GLY A 218 -0.39 1.05 6.75
C GLY A 218 -1.88 1.10 6.44
N ASP A 219 -2.55 -0.05 6.43
CA ASP A 219 -4.00 -0.09 6.51
C ASP A 219 -4.48 -0.13 7.95
N THR A 220 -5.54 0.65 8.23
CA THR A 220 -6.17 0.69 9.53
C THR A 220 -7.61 1.19 9.43
N ALA A 221 -8.49 0.60 10.24
CA ALA A 221 -9.78 1.19 10.61
C ALA A 221 -9.61 2.22 11.72
N ASP A 222 -10.72 2.92 11.98
CA ASP A 222 -10.82 3.87 13.08
C ASP A 222 -10.59 3.20 14.45
N THR A 223 -9.71 3.81 15.23
CA THR A 223 -9.24 3.28 16.52
C THR A 223 -8.64 4.40 17.39
N PRO A 224 -8.86 4.38 18.71
CA PRO A 224 -8.31 5.39 19.61
C PRO A 224 -6.79 5.28 19.82
N VAL A 225 -6.14 4.18 19.45
CA VAL A 225 -4.71 3.90 19.76
C VAL A 225 -3.75 4.95 19.18
N PHE A 226 -4.14 5.66 18.11
CA PHE A 226 -3.34 6.77 17.56
C PHE A 226 -3.13 7.91 18.55
N ARG A 227 -4.04 8.10 19.51
CA ARG A 227 -3.85 9.05 20.62
C ARG A 227 -2.66 8.64 21.49
N ASP A 228 -2.49 7.35 21.73
CA ASP A 228 -1.40 6.84 22.56
C ASP A 228 -0.07 6.93 21.80
N HIS A 229 -0.10 6.73 20.47
CA HIS A 229 1.08 6.88 19.60
C HIS A 229 1.64 8.30 19.57
N ARG A 230 0.87 9.32 19.99
CA ARG A 230 1.35 10.70 20.18
C ARG A 230 2.61 10.78 21.04
N ARG A 231 2.79 9.84 21.98
CA ARG A 231 4.00 9.74 22.84
C ARG A 231 5.29 9.49 22.05
N LEU A 232 5.19 8.97 20.84
CA LEU A 232 6.32 8.71 19.94
C LEU A 232 6.59 9.89 19.00
N GLY A 233 5.80 10.96 19.06
CA GLY A 233 5.95 12.17 18.26
C GLY A 233 6.96 13.17 18.84
N PRO A 234 6.92 14.45 18.40
CA PRO A 234 6.04 14.97 17.37
C PRO A 234 6.31 14.35 15.99
N PHE A 235 5.27 14.23 15.15
CA PHE A 235 5.40 13.70 13.80
C PHE A 235 5.35 14.81 12.75
N ASP A 236 6.31 14.77 11.83
CA ASP A 236 6.39 15.70 10.71
C ASP A 236 5.28 15.47 9.71
N ALA A 237 4.96 14.19 9.48
CA ALA A 237 3.93 13.73 8.58
C ALA A 237 3.35 12.39 9.03
N ALA A 238 2.08 12.16 8.71
CA ALA A 238 1.41 10.87 8.87
C ALA A 238 0.88 10.36 7.52
N LEU A 239 1.43 9.22 7.08
CA LEU A 239 0.97 8.46 5.92
C LEU A 239 -0.20 7.60 6.35
N MET A 240 -1.42 7.95 5.94
CA MET A 240 -2.66 7.33 6.40
C MET A 240 -3.54 6.89 5.23
N PRO A 241 -4.17 5.70 5.32
CA PRO A 241 -5.05 5.20 4.28
C PRO A 241 -6.35 6.00 4.27
N ILE A 242 -6.91 6.26 3.08
CA ILE A 242 -8.20 6.98 2.98
C ILE A 242 -9.24 6.26 2.13
N GLY A 243 -8.89 5.13 1.52
CA GLY A 243 -9.79 4.33 0.66
C GLY A 243 -10.01 2.92 1.19
N ALA A 244 -10.80 2.15 0.45
CA ALA A 244 -11.21 0.78 0.72
C ALA A 244 -12.23 0.57 1.85
N TYR A 245 -12.94 1.61 2.27
CA TYR A 245 -13.85 1.55 3.43
C TYR A 245 -15.25 0.98 3.13
N ASP A 246 -15.74 0.93 1.89
CA ASP A 246 -17.07 0.35 1.59
C ASP A 246 -16.95 -1.04 0.93
N PRO A 247 -17.34 -2.15 1.60
CA PRO A 247 -17.98 -2.25 2.92
C PRO A 247 -17.00 -2.55 4.07
N TRP A 248 -15.69 -2.44 3.84
CA TRP A 248 -14.65 -2.92 4.75
C TRP A 248 -14.28 -1.95 5.89
N ILE A 249 -15.21 -1.09 6.31
CA ILE A 249 -15.04 -0.05 7.35
C ILE A 249 -14.51 -0.57 8.70
N ARG A 250 -14.68 -1.88 8.97
CA ARG A 250 -14.15 -2.52 10.18
C ARG A 250 -12.63 -2.68 10.16
N HIS A 251 -12.01 -2.50 9.00
CA HIS A 251 -10.57 -2.66 8.80
C HIS A 251 -9.89 -1.56 7.99
N HIS A 252 -10.67 -0.68 7.33
CA HIS A 252 -10.19 0.53 6.67
C HIS A 252 -10.98 1.73 7.16
N CYS A 253 -10.33 2.85 7.39
CA CYS A 253 -10.96 4.09 7.83
C CYS A 253 -11.45 4.92 6.64
N THR A 254 -12.42 5.79 6.90
CA THR A 254 -12.78 6.88 5.99
C THR A 254 -11.72 7.99 6.00
N PRO A 255 -11.71 8.88 5.00
CA PRO A 255 -10.83 10.05 4.98
C PRO A 255 -10.89 10.89 6.27
N GLU A 256 -12.08 11.12 6.82
CA GLU A 256 -12.28 11.91 8.02
C GLU A 256 -11.73 11.20 9.27
N GLN A 257 -11.93 9.88 9.38
CA GLN A 257 -11.35 9.07 10.45
C GLN A 257 -9.82 9.03 10.35
N ALA A 258 -9.26 8.92 9.15
CA ALA A 258 -7.81 8.95 8.92
C ALA A 258 -7.20 10.27 9.39
N ILE A 259 -7.83 11.40 9.04
CA ILE A 259 -7.41 12.75 9.48
C ILE A 259 -7.52 12.86 11.00
N HIS A 260 -8.64 12.43 11.60
CA HIS A 260 -8.79 12.45 13.06
C HIS A 260 -7.73 11.61 13.78
N MET A 261 -7.37 10.43 13.26
CA MET A 261 -6.29 9.61 13.82
C MET A 261 -4.92 10.30 13.70
N ALA A 262 -4.63 10.93 12.55
CA ALA A 262 -3.41 11.71 12.37
C ALA A 262 -3.34 12.91 13.33
N ASP A 263 -4.45 13.62 13.53
CA ASP A 263 -4.57 14.73 14.49
C ASP A 263 -4.39 14.26 15.94
N ALA A 264 -5.01 13.12 16.30
CA ALA A 264 -4.87 12.52 17.62
C ALA A 264 -3.42 12.14 17.92
N ALA A 265 -2.70 11.59 16.93
CA ALA A 265 -1.27 11.30 16.99
C ALA A 265 -0.40 12.58 17.00
N GLY A 266 -0.95 13.74 16.67
CA GLY A 266 -0.24 15.02 16.65
C GLY A 266 0.64 15.21 15.41
N ALA A 267 0.25 14.64 14.27
CA ALA A 267 0.98 14.80 13.02
C ALA A 267 0.69 16.15 12.35
N ARG A 268 1.74 16.83 11.89
CA ARG A 268 1.63 18.16 11.27
C ARG A 268 1.09 18.09 9.84
N LEU A 269 1.73 17.29 8.98
CA LEU A 269 1.32 17.07 7.60
C LEU A 269 0.49 15.77 7.47
N PHE A 270 -0.63 15.83 6.76
CA PHE A 270 -1.44 14.68 6.41
C PHE A 270 -1.09 14.18 5.00
N VAL A 271 -0.76 12.90 4.92
CA VAL A 271 -0.25 12.27 3.70
C VAL A 271 -1.19 11.12 3.31
N PRO A 272 -2.18 11.35 2.44
CA PRO A 272 -3.15 10.32 2.08
C PRO A 272 -2.53 9.24 1.20
N ILE A 273 -2.83 7.99 1.51
CA ILE A 273 -2.44 6.80 0.72
C ILE A 273 -3.63 5.86 0.54
N HIS A 274 -3.43 4.73 -0.14
CA HIS A 274 -4.44 3.67 -0.29
C HIS A 274 -5.69 4.09 -1.10
N HIS A 275 -5.52 5.00 -2.08
CA HIS A 275 -6.59 5.44 -2.97
C HIS A 275 -6.11 5.62 -4.42
N GLN A 276 -7.04 5.80 -5.36
CA GLN A 276 -6.84 6.06 -6.81
C GLN A 276 -6.08 4.99 -7.64
N ALA A 277 -5.28 4.12 -7.04
CA ALA A 277 -4.44 3.18 -7.77
C ALA A 277 -5.18 1.90 -8.15
N PHE A 278 -5.98 1.33 -7.24
CA PHE A 278 -6.74 0.10 -7.47
C PHE A 278 -8.20 0.27 -7.03
N ARG A 279 -9.11 -0.50 -7.65
CA ARG A 279 -10.49 -0.62 -7.16
C ARG A 279 -10.59 -1.82 -6.23
N LEU A 280 -10.57 -1.57 -4.91
CA LEU A 280 -10.59 -2.60 -3.86
C LEU A 280 -11.94 -2.69 -3.11
N SER A 281 -12.83 -1.76 -3.42
CA SER A 281 -14.04 -1.44 -2.65
C SER A 281 -15.08 -0.78 -3.55
N ARG A 282 -16.19 -0.34 -2.97
CA ARG A 282 -17.37 0.13 -3.70
C ARG A 282 -17.42 1.65 -3.89
N GLU A 283 -16.73 2.42 -3.06
CA GLU A 283 -16.76 3.88 -3.19
C GLU A 283 -16.22 4.35 -4.56
N PRO A 284 -16.69 5.51 -5.06
CA PRO A 284 -16.13 6.11 -6.26
C PRO A 284 -14.63 6.38 -6.09
N VAL A 285 -13.85 6.15 -7.15
CA VAL A 285 -12.37 6.20 -7.11
C VAL A 285 -11.81 7.54 -6.60
N ARG A 286 -12.49 8.65 -6.89
CA ARG A 286 -12.09 10.01 -6.50
C ARG A 286 -12.67 10.46 -5.17
N GLU A 287 -13.74 9.85 -4.70
CA GLU A 287 -14.44 10.27 -3.49
C GLU A 287 -13.52 10.36 -2.26
N PRO A 288 -12.58 9.42 -2.01
CA PRO A 288 -11.65 9.53 -0.88
C PRO A 288 -10.88 10.84 -0.81
N ILE A 289 -10.25 11.25 -1.92
CA ILE A 289 -9.42 12.47 -1.92
C ILE A 289 -10.29 13.73 -1.85
N GLU A 290 -11.45 13.73 -2.52
CA GLU A 290 -12.39 14.86 -2.50
C GLU A 290 -12.91 15.13 -1.08
N ARG A 291 -13.19 14.06 -0.32
CA ARG A 291 -13.57 14.14 1.09
C ARG A 291 -12.43 14.60 2.00
N ALA A 292 -11.21 14.11 1.78
CA ALA A 292 -10.04 14.57 2.52
C ALA A 292 -9.78 16.07 2.28
N GLU A 293 -9.90 16.53 1.04
CA GLU A 293 -9.80 17.94 0.68
C GLU A 293 -10.88 18.79 1.33
N ALA A 294 -12.13 18.33 1.31
CA ALA A 294 -13.24 19.03 1.95
C ALA A 294 -13.01 19.17 3.47
N MET A 295 -12.54 18.11 4.13
CA MET A 295 -12.22 18.11 5.55
C MET A 295 -11.09 19.08 5.90
N LEU A 296 -10.05 19.16 5.07
CA LEU A 296 -8.88 20.03 5.27
C LEU A 296 -8.98 21.38 4.55
N ALA A 297 -10.16 21.80 4.08
CA ALA A 297 -10.30 22.99 3.24
C ALA A 297 -9.78 24.28 3.90
N ARG A 298 -9.89 24.39 5.23
CA ARG A 298 -9.39 25.54 6.02
C ARG A 298 -7.89 25.45 6.37
N GLU A 299 -7.29 24.29 6.13
CA GLU A 299 -5.90 23.96 6.45
C GLU A 299 -5.23 23.28 5.25
N SER A 300 -5.50 23.78 4.03
CA SER A 300 -5.14 23.11 2.77
C SER A 300 -3.64 22.83 2.60
N GLY A 301 -2.79 23.60 3.28
CA GLY A 301 -1.34 23.38 3.36
C GLY A 301 -0.92 22.15 4.17
N ARG A 302 -1.83 21.52 4.92
CA ARG A 302 -1.59 20.25 5.62
C ARG A 302 -1.77 19.03 4.72
N LEU A 303 -2.40 19.16 3.56
CA LEU A 303 -2.61 18.04 2.63
C LEU A 303 -1.45 17.94 1.64
N ALA A 304 -0.67 16.86 1.75
CA ALA A 304 0.56 16.66 1.00
C ALA A 304 0.36 16.62 -0.53
N TRP A 305 -0.68 15.94 -1.01
CA TRP A 305 -0.94 15.72 -2.43
C TRP A 305 -2.38 15.30 -2.69
N ARG A 306 -2.74 15.26 -3.97
CA ARG A 306 -4.06 14.87 -4.51
C ARG A 306 -3.97 13.84 -5.63
N GLU A 307 -2.88 13.87 -6.38
CA GLU A 307 -2.67 13.05 -7.57
C GLU A 307 -1.40 12.22 -7.43
N ILE A 308 -1.42 11.03 -8.03
CA ILE A 308 -0.27 10.13 -8.08
C ILE A 308 0.91 10.82 -8.79
N GLY A 309 2.09 10.71 -8.17
CA GLY A 309 3.36 11.25 -8.63
C GLY A 309 3.71 12.63 -8.08
N GLN A 310 2.82 13.27 -7.32
CA GLN A 310 3.14 14.52 -6.65
C GLN A 310 4.20 14.30 -5.56
N THR A 311 5.04 15.32 -5.38
CA THR A 311 6.16 15.34 -4.42
C THR A 311 6.00 16.52 -3.48
N VAL A 312 6.29 16.33 -2.19
CA VAL A 312 6.31 17.38 -1.17
C VAL A 312 7.62 17.35 -0.41
N VAL A 313 8.16 18.54 -0.13
CA VAL A 313 9.28 18.73 0.81
C VAL A 313 8.66 19.14 2.15
N VAL A 314 8.97 18.39 3.20
CA VAL A 314 8.42 18.61 4.54
C VAL A 314 9.32 19.57 5.30
N ALA A 315 8.78 20.74 5.65
CA ALA A 315 9.52 21.87 6.25
C ALA A 315 9.89 21.67 7.73
#